data_AF-A0A7C9CLT5-F1
#
_entry.id   AF-A0A7C9CLT5-F1
#
_cell.length_a   1.000
_cell.length_b   1.000
_cell.length_c   1.000
_cell.angle_alpha   90.00
_cell.angle_beta   90.00
_cell.angle_gamma   90.00
#
_symmetry.space_group_name_H-M   'P 1'
#
loop_
_entity.id
_entity.type
_entity.pdbx_description
1 polymer ?
#
loop_
_entity_poly.entity_id
_entity_poly.type
_entity_poly.pdbx_seq_one_letter_code
_entity_poly.pdbx_strand_id
1 'polypeptide(L)'
;ELRRKSLEMELKLKSREDGNLPAATIGSSTFSGKDELLRELEATKGQISSLLEQHAELEMKSKSDIKVLVKEVKSLRRSQHELKQKLEKSLQEKSEVEQLLQREMKQSEQALVARRKLLHDCQTLHSRLRNCNVKFVDSNFADSSSTLDVLDLLVECDKQIGLLLTEINHFTPEADTLSNNNDMKAVDHELRLVLRDIFIDNARLRKRMNLFIQSALQVGSSTDENGSSVEE
;
A
#
# COMPACT_ATOMS: atom_id res chain seq x y z
N GLU A 1 25.82 5.04 -86.09
CA GLU A 1 24.51 5.63 -86.45
C GLU A 1 24.59 7.14 -86.74
N LEU A 2 25.17 7.95 -85.84
CA LEU A 2 25.41 9.40 -86.04
C LEU A 2 26.16 9.76 -87.34
N ARG A 3 27.22 9.03 -87.72
CA ARG A 3 27.95 9.26 -88.99
C ARG A 3 27.08 9.06 -90.23
N ARG A 4 26.20 8.06 -90.23
CA ARG A 4 25.25 7.80 -91.34
C ARG A 4 24.26 8.94 -91.46
N LYS A 5 23.75 9.42 -90.33
CA LYS A 5 22.82 10.56 -90.24
C LYS A 5 23.47 11.88 -90.67
N SER A 6 24.77 12.05 -90.38
CA SER A 6 25.57 13.21 -90.83
C SER A 6 25.77 13.21 -92.34
N LEU A 7 26.11 12.06 -92.93
CA LEU A 7 26.32 11.94 -94.38
C LEU A 7 25.00 12.15 -95.15
N GLU A 8 23.89 11.66 -94.61
CA GLU A 8 22.56 11.86 -95.18
C GLU A 8 22.13 13.33 -95.15
N MET A 9 22.43 14.06 -94.06
CA MET A 9 22.22 15.52 -94.02
C MET A 9 23.12 16.26 -95.00
N GLU A 10 24.39 15.86 -95.14
CA GLU A 10 25.33 16.50 -96.05
C GLU A 10 24.89 16.34 -97.53
N LEU A 11 24.38 15.17 -97.90
CA LEU A 11 23.81 14.93 -99.23
C LEU A 11 22.53 15.76 -99.48
N LYS A 12 21.67 15.88 -98.47
CA LYS A 12 20.45 16.72 -98.54
C LYS A 12 20.77 18.21 -98.68
N LEU A 13 21.83 18.69 -98.03
CA LEU A 13 22.29 20.07 -98.15
C LEU A 13 22.89 20.33 -99.55
N LYS A 14 23.76 19.44 -100.04
CA LYS A 14 24.33 19.54 -101.40
C LYS A 14 23.26 19.50 -102.50
N SER A 15 22.24 18.65 -102.38
CA SER A 15 21.13 18.61 -103.35
C SER A 15 20.28 19.87 -103.38
N ARG A 16 20.30 20.67 -102.30
CA ARG A 16 19.57 21.94 -102.19
C ARG A 16 20.39 23.11 -102.74
N GLU A 17 21.71 22.96 -102.83
CA GLU A 17 22.65 23.98 -103.31
C GLU A 17 22.82 23.94 -104.85
N ASP A 18 22.71 22.76 -105.47
CA ASP A 18 22.80 22.58 -106.94
C ASP A 18 21.48 22.87 -107.71
N GLY A 19 20.39 23.16 -106.99
CA GLY A 19 19.08 23.51 -107.56
C GLY A 19 18.89 25.02 -107.68
N ASN A 20 19.36 25.61 -108.78
CA ASN A 20 19.22 27.05 -109.08
C ASN A 20 17.74 27.44 -109.32
N LEU A 21 17.05 28.01 -108.32
CA LEU A 21 15.72 28.66 -108.43
C LEU A 21 15.61 29.84 -107.42
N PRO A 22 14.77 30.86 -107.71
CA PRO A 22 15.10 32.27 -107.50
C PRO A 22 15.01 32.77 -106.04
N ALA A 23 15.91 33.71 -105.75
CA ALA A 23 16.23 34.33 -104.47
C ALA A 23 15.14 35.24 -103.83
N ALA A 24 13.85 34.88 -103.88
CA ALA A 24 12.78 35.76 -103.40
C ALA A 24 11.84 35.17 -102.32
N THR A 25 12.08 33.98 -101.77
CA THR A 25 11.16 33.41 -100.76
C THR A 25 11.83 32.65 -99.60
N ILE A 26 13.16 32.55 -99.56
CA ILE A 26 13.88 31.77 -98.54
C ILE A 26 14.33 32.63 -97.34
N GLY A 27 14.29 33.96 -97.46
CA GLY A 27 14.65 34.88 -96.36
C GLY A 27 13.70 34.86 -95.16
N SER A 28 12.41 34.52 -95.35
CA SER A 28 11.37 34.65 -94.31
C SER A 28 11.06 33.35 -93.54
N SER A 29 11.22 32.19 -94.17
CA SER A 29 10.87 30.89 -93.56
C SER A 29 11.94 30.37 -92.58
N THR A 30 13.23 30.53 -92.90
CA THR A 30 14.34 30.14 -92.02
C THR A 30 14.46 31.05 -90.78
N PHE A 31 13.94 32.28 -90.87
CA PHE A 31 13.88 33.24 -89.78
C PHE A 31 12.78 32.87 -88.76
N SER A 32 11.59 32.47 -89.24
CA SER A 32 10.47 32.05 -88.40
C SER A 32 10.75 30.83 -87.50
N GLY A 33 11.47 29.81 -87.99
CA GLY A 33 11.84 28.64 -87.17
C GLY A 33 12.91 28.96 -86.13
N LYS A 34 13.78 29.93 -86.39
CA LYS A 34 14.81 30.38 -85.44
C LYS A 34 14.19 31.16 -84.28
N ASP A 35 13.19 31.99 -84.57
CA ASP A 35 12.46 32.75 -83.54
C ASP A 35 11.61 31.84 -82.64
N GLU A 36 11.01 30.78 -83.18
CA GLU A 36 10.29 29.78 -82.38
C GLU A 36 11.23 29.00 -81.45
N LEU A 37 12.38 28.55 -81.97
CA LEU A 37 13.41 27.90 -81.15
C LEU A 37 13.98 28.81 -80.05
N LEU A 38 14.13 30.11 -80.33
CA LEU A 38 14.53 31.09 -79.32
C LEU A 38 13.45 31.27 -78.24
N ARG A 39 12.17 31.25 -78.61
CA ARG A 39 11.05 31.30 -77.67
C ARG A 39 10.99 30.06 -76.79
N GLU A 40 11.18 28.87 -77.37
CA GLU A 40 11.28 27.61 -76.61
C GLU A 40 12.49 27.60 -75.67
N LEU A 41 13.64 28.11 -76.11
CA LEU A 41 14.83 28.23 -75.28
C LEU A 41 14.58 29.15 -74.08
N GLU A 42 13.94 30.30 -74.28
CA GLU A 42 13.64 31.23 -73.18
C GLU A 42 12.55 30.65 -72.25
N ALA A 43 11.55 29.95 -72.79
CA ALA A 43 10.54 29.26 -72.00
C ALA A 43 11.14 28.14 -71.14
N THR A 44 12.01 27.30 -71.71
CA THR A 44 12.71 26.23 -70.99
C THR A 44 13.67 26.78 -69.95
N LYS A 45 14.38 27.88 -70.26
CA LYS A 45 15.23 28.60 -69.28
C LYS A 45 14.40 29.17 -68.12
N GLY A 46 13.22 29.73 -68.39
CA GLY A 46 12.28 30.16 -67.37
C GLY A 46 11.80 29.02 -66.48
N GLN A 47 11.46 27.87 -67.07
CA GLN A 47 11.08 26.66 -66.34
C GLN A 47 12.21 26.13 -65.46
N ILE A 48 13.45 26.08 -65.99
CA ILE A 48 14.64 25.67 -65.22
C ILE A 48 14.86 26.60 -64.03
N SER A 49 14.74 27.92 -64.23
CA SER A 49 14.88 28.90 -63.15
C SER A 49 13.82 28.69 -62.06
N SER A 50 12.57 28.47 -62.45
CA SER A 50 11.47 28.20 -61.49
C SER A 50 11.67 26.89 -60.73
N LEU A 51 12.12 25.83 -61.39
CA LEU A 51 12.41 24.55 -60.74
C LEU A 51 13.58 24.66 -59.75
N LEU A 52 14.62 25.44 -60.08
CA LEU A 52 15.74 25.68 -59.17
C LEU A 52 15.29 26.42 -57.90
N GLU A 53 14.41 27.40 -58.03
CA GLU A 53 13.85 28.13 -56.90
C GLU A 53 13.00 27.23 -56.00
N GLN A 54 12.09 26.44 -56.58
CA GLN A 54 11.28 25.46 -55.85
C GLN A 54 12.13 24.41 -55.12
N HIS A 55 13.19 23.93 -55.77
CA HIS A 55 14.12 22.98 -55.16
C HIS A 55 14.84 23.59 -53.95
N ALA A 56 15.31 24.83 -54.07
CA ALA A 56 15.94 25.54 -52.96
C ALA A 56 14.97 25.75 -51.79
N GLU A 57 13.71 26.09 -52.05
CA GLU A 57 12.67 26.21 -51.02
C GLU A 57 12.39 24.88 -50.32
N LEU A 58 12.24 23.79 -51.08
CA LEU A 58 12.03 22.45 -50.54
C LEU A 58 13.23 21.97 -49.70
N GLU A 59 14.45 22.26 -50.13
CA GLU A 59 15.65 21.98 -49.33
C GLU A 59 15.63 22.73 -48.00
N MET A 60 15.28 24.01 -48.01
CA MET A 60 15.22 24.82 -46.79
C MET A 60 14.15 24.32 -45.83
N LYS A 61 12.97 23.95 -46.34
CA LYS A 61 11.90 23.32 -45.56
C LYS A 61 12.32 21.96 -44.99
N SER A 62 12.94 21.11 -45.80
CA SER A 62 13.45 19.81 -45.34
C SER A 62 14.49 19.98 -44.21
N LYS A 63 15.42 20.93 -44.35
CA LYS A 63 16.42 21.25 -43.32
C LYS A 63 15.76 21.75 -42.02
N SER A 64 14.69 22.55 -42.10
CA SER A 64 13.95 22.98 -40.91
C SER A 64 13.19 21.83 -40.25
N ASP A 65 12.54 20.97 -41.03
CA ASP A 65 11.76 19.84 -40.52
C ASP A 65 12.68 18.83 -39.82
N ILE A 66 13.83 18.50 -40.41
CA ILE A 66 14.86 17.65 -39.78
C ILE A 66 15.29 18.24 -38.43
N LYS A 67 15.45 19.56 -38.32
CA LYS A 67 15.84 20.22 -37.07
C LYS A 67 14.77 20.07 -35.99
N VAL A 68 13.50 20.20 -36.35
CA VAL A 68 12.37 19.98 -35.42
C VAL A 68 12.33 18.53 -34.97
N LEU A 69 12.39 17.58 -35.90
CA LEU A 69 12.40 16.14 -35.58
C LEU A 69 13.56 15.77 -34.65
N VAL A 70 14.76 16.32 -34.86
CA VAL A 70 15.90 16.09 -33.96
C VAL A 70 15.62 16.62 -32.55
N LYS A 71 14.97 17.78 -32.41
CA LYS A 71 14.59 18.33 -31.09
C LYS A 71 13.54 17.45 -30.41
N GLU A 72 12.54 16.99 -31.16
CA GLU A 72 11.49 16.10 -30.64
C GLU A 72 12.06 14.77 -30.19
N VAL A 73 12.90 14.12 -31.01
CA VAL A 73 13.57 12.86 -30.64
C VAL A 73 14.43 13.04 -29.39
N LYS A 74 15.18 14.15 -29.28
CA LYS A 74 15.94 14.46 -28.06
C LYS A 74 15.04 14.67 -26.84
N SER A 75 13.89 15.35 -27.01
CA SER A 75 12.91 15.54 -25.95
C SER A 75 12.30 14.21 -25.50
N LEU A 76 11.85 13.38 -26.44
CA LEU A 76 11.27 12.07 -26.19
C LEU A 76 12.25 11.13 -25.48
N ARG A 77 13.52 11.10 -25.90
CA ARG A 77 14.56 10.29 -25.23
C ARG A 77 14.77 10.71 -23.78
N ARG A 78 14.79 12.01 -23.50
CA ARG A 78 14.90 12.53 -22.12
C ARG A 78 13.67 12.14 -21.29
N SER A 79 12.47 12.38 -21.81
CA SER A 79 11.22 12.01 -21.14
C SER A 79 11.14 10.50 -20.87
N GLN A 80 11.52 9.67 -21.82
CA GLN A 80 11.57 8.22 -21.66
C GLN A 80 12.53 7.81 -20.52
N HIS A 81 13.70 8.44 -20.45
CA HIS A 81 14.67 8.17 -19.39
C HIS A 81 14.13 8.59 -18.01
N GLU A 82 13.57 9.80 -17.90
CA GLU A 82 12.95 10.30 -16.67
C GLU A 82 11.80 9.41 -16.19
N LEU A 83 10.95 8.93 -17.10
CA LEU A 83 9.85 8.03 -16.77
C LEU A 83 10.35 6.67 -16.27
N LYS A 84 11.42 6.12 -16.88
CA LYS A 84 12.05 4.88 -16.39
C LYS A 84 12.61 5.04 -14.98
N GLN A 85 13.33 6.13 -14.72
CA GLN A 85 13.84 6.42 -13.36
C GLN A 85 12.71 6.56 -12.33
N LYS A 86 11.64 7.28 -12.69
CA LYS A 86 10.46 7.42 -11.82
C LYS A 86 9.77 6.09 -11.55
N LEU A 87 9.66 5.23 -12.57
CA LEU A 87 9.07 3.90 -12.44
C LEU A 87 9.91 3.00 -11.51
N GLU A 88 11.23 2.97 -11.70
CA GLU A 88 12.15 2.20 -10.85
C GLU A 88 12.07 2.66 -9.39
N LYS A 89 12.10 3.97 -9.15
CA LYS A 89 11.94 4.55 -7.82
C LYS A 89 10.59 4.19 -7.20
N SER A 90 9.50 4.34 -7.96
CA SER A 90 8.16 4.01 -7.47
C SER A 90 8.01 2.52 -7.15
N LEU A 91 8.64 1.63 -7.93
CA LEU A 91 8.63 0.19 -7.67
C LEU A 91 9.39 -0.15 -6.39
N GLN A 92 10.52 0.50 -6.15
CA GLN A 92 11.29 0.34 -4.92
C GLN A 92 10.50 0.80 -3.70
N GLU A 93 9.94 2.02 -3.74
CA GLU A 93 9.11 2.56 -2.66
C GLU A 93 7.90 1.66 -2.38
N LYS A 94 7.24 1.15 -3.43
CA LYS A 94 6.14 0.20 -3.30
C LYS A 94 6.57 -1.07 -2.56
N SER A 95 7.70 -1.67 -2.95
CA SER A 95 8.22 -2.87 -2.30
C SER A 95 8.57 -2.64 -0.83
N GLU A 96 9.15 -1.51 -0.49
CA GLU A 96 9.48 -1.15 0.90
C GLU A 96 8.22 -1.00 1.76
N VAL A 97 7.19 -0.32 1.23
CA VAL A 97 5.91 -0.15 1.91
C VAL A 97 5.18 -1.49 2.07
N GLU A 98 5.19 -2.37 1.07
CA GLU A 98 4.61 -3.72 1.17
C GLU A 98 5.29 -4.55 2.27
N GLN A 99 6.61 -4.47 2.40
CA GLN A 99 7.34 -5.15 3.48
C GLN A 99 7.02 -4.57 4.87
N LEU A 100 6.86 -3.26 4.98
CA LEU A 100 6.41 -2.60 6.21
C LEU A 100 5.01 -3.07 6.60
N LEU A 101 4.08 -3.09 5.65
CA LEU A 101 2.71 -3.54 5.86
C LEU A 101 2.66 -4.99 6.34
N GLN A 102 3.41 -5.90 5.73
CA GLN A 102 3.45 -7.30 6.17
C GLN A 102 3.97 -7.44 7.61
N ARG A 103 4.98 -6.63 7.99
CA ARG A 103 5.49 -6.62 9.37
C ARG A 103 4.44 -6.10 10.35
N GLU A 104 3.74 -5.03 10.01
CA GLU A 104 2.66 -4.47 10.85
C GLU A 104 1.50 -5.45 11.00
N MET A 105 1.07 -6.10 9.91
CA MET A 105 0.03 -7.13 9.95
C MET A 105 0.40 -8.28 10.89
N LYS A 106 1.63 -8.80 10.79
CA LYS A 106 2.13 -9.87 11.66
C LYS A 106 2.16 -9.43 13.13
N GLN A 107 2.62 -8.21 13.41
CA GLN A 107 2.63 -7.67 14.77
C GLN A 107 1.21 -7.49 15.33
N SER A 108 0.27 -7.01 14.50
CA SER A 108 -1.14 -6.86 14.86
C SER A 108 -1.79 -8.21 15.17
N GLU A 109 -1.55 -9.23 14.35
CA GLU A 109 -2.04 -10.59 14.60
C GLU A 109 -1.50 -11.17 15.91
N GLN A 110 -0.20 -10.99 16.17
CA GLN A 110 0.41 -11.40 17.45
C GLN A 110 -0.21 -10.67 18.65
N ALA A 111 -0.46 -9.37 18.54
CA ALA A 111 -1.14 -8.60 19.58
C ALA A 111 -2.58 -9.08 19.81
N LEU A 112 -3.33 -9.39 18.74
CA LEU A 112 -4.68 -9.95 18.84
C LEU A 112 -4.69 -11.32 19.52
N VAL A 113 -3.71 -12.18 19.23
CA VAL A 113 -3.57 -13.48 19.93
C VAL A 113 -3.27 -13.26 21.41
N ALA A 114 -2.33 -12.37 21.75
CA ALA A 114 -1.99 -12.06 23.14
C ALA A 114 -3.18 -11.49 23.93
N ARG A 115 -4.01 -10.66 23.31
CA ARG A 115 -5.25 -10.10 23.90
C ARG A 115 -6.34 -11.14 24.07
N ARG A 116 -6.53 -12.03 23.09
CA ARG A 116 -7.46 -13.16 23.23
C ARG A 116 -7.06 -14.06 24.40
N LYS A 117 -5.77 -14.33 24.56
CA LYS A 117 -5.25 -15.07 25.72
C LYS A 117 -5.55 -14.33 27.02
N LEU A 118 -5.23 -13.03 27.11
CA LEU A 118 -5.54 -12.23 28.30
C LEU A 118 -7.04 -12.26 28.65
N LEU A 119 -7.91 -12.10 27.66
CA LEU A 119 -9.36 -12.17 27.87
C LEU A 119 -9.78 -13.52 28.42
N HIS A 120 -9.26 -14.61 27.87
CA HIS A 120 -9.53 -15.97 28.36
C HIS A 120 -9.05 -16.17 29.80
N ASP A 121 -7.84 -15.69 30.10
CA ASP A 121 -7.27 -15.75 31.45
C ASP A 121 -8.16 -14.95 32.43
N CYS A 122 -8.62 -13.74 32.05
CA CYS A 122 -9.55 -12.94 32.85
C CYS A 122 -10.90 -13.61 33.07
N GLN A 123 -11.47 -14.26 32.04
CA GLN A 123 -12.73 -15.01 32.16
C GLN A 123 -12.58 -16.19 33.13
N THR A 124 -11.42 -16.87 33.09
CA THR A 124 -11.11 -17.96 34.01
C THR A 124 -11.01 -17.46 35.44
N LEU A 125 -10.23 -16.40 35.69
CA LEU A 125 -10.13 -15.78 37.01
C LEU A 125 -11.50 -15.31 37.52
N HIS A 126 -12.28 -14.63 36.68
CA HIS A 126 -13.62 -14.18 37.03
C HIS A 126 -14.55 -15.34 37.40
N SER A 127 -14.48 -16.45 36.67
CA SER A 127 -15.30 -17.65 36.95
C SER A 127 -14.88 -18.32 38.26
N ARG A 128 -13.57 -18.45 38.52
CA ARG A 128 -13.04 -18.97 39.79
C ARG A 128 -13.40 -18.07 40.96
N LEU A 129 -13.26 -16.76 40.78
CA LEU A 129 -13.69 -15.77 41.76
C LEU A 129 -15.18 -15.93 42.03
N ARG A 130 -16.05 -16.03 41.02
CA ARG A 130 -17.49 -16.30 41.21
C ARG A 130 -17.77 -17.59 42.00
N ASN A 131 -16.98 -18.63 41.79
CA ASN A 131 -17.11 -19.91 42.51
C ASN A 131 -16.62 -19.83 43.96
N CYS A 132 -15.66 -18.94 44.26
CA CYS A 132 -15.24 -18.64 45.64
C CYS A 132 -16.31 -17.89 46.46
N ASN A 133 -17.46 -17.59 45.86
CA ASN A 133 -18.57 -16.96 46.56
C ASN A 133 -19.44 -18.04 47.21
N VAL A 134 -19.59 -18.01 48.53
CA VAL A 134 -20.53 -18.85 49.24
C VAL A 134 -21.93 -18.54 48.72
N LYS A 135 -22.58 -19.50 48.06
CA LYS A 135 -23.98 -19.40 47.70
C LYS A 135 -24.80 -19.58 48.97
N PHE A 136 -25.08 -18.50 49.70
CA PHE A 136 -26.10 -18.44 50.75
C PHE A 136 -27.53 -18.52 50.16
N VAL A 137 -27.74 -19.36 49.15
CA VAL A 137 -29.00 -19.40 48.38
C VAL A 137 -30.10 -19.98 49.26
N ASP A 138 -31.02 -19.10 49.69
CA ASP A 138 -32.47 -19.30 49.83
C ASP A 138 -32.96 -20.64 50.43
N SER A 139 -32.26 -21.20 51.40
CA SER A 139 -32.87 -22.14 52.33
C SER A 139 -33.13 -21.39 53.62
N ASN A 140 -34.41 -21.14 53.89
CA ASN A 140 -34.93 -20.67 55.16
C ASN A 140 -33.98 -21.00 56.31
N PHE A 141 -33.47 -19.96 56.99
CA PHE A 141 -32.76 -20.02 58.27
C PHE A 141 -33.54 -20.76 59.39
N ALA A 142 -34.69 -21.36 59.05
CA ALA A 142 -35.61 -21.98 59.97
C ALA A 142 -35.28 -23.44 60.27
N ASP A 143 -34.74 -24.24 59.33
CA ASP A 143 -34.63 -25.68 59.57
C ASP A 143 -33.33 -26.29 59.01
N SER A 144 -32.40 -26.62 59.91
CA SER A 144 -31.50 -27.79 59.84
C SER A 144 -30.15 -27.78 59.06
N SER A 145 -29.48 -26.65 58.80
CA SER A 145 -28.00 -26.71 58.58
C SER A 145 -27.29 -26.38 59.88
N SER A 146 -26.43 -27.26 60.39
CA SER A 146 -25.65 -26.95 61.59
C SER A 146 -24.76 -25.75 61.32
N THR A 147 -24.58 -24.86 62.30
CA THR A 147 -23.64 -23.73 62.21
C THR A 147 -22.22 -24.19 61.86
N LEU A 148 -21.90 -25.44 62.20
CA LEU A 148 -20.67 -26.14 61.83
C LEU A 148 -20.53 -26.35 60.32
N ASP A 149 -21.59 -26.76 59.60
CA ASP A 149 -21.57 -26.96 58.14
C ASP A 149 -21.30 -25.65 57.37
N VAL A 150 -21.82 -24.52 57.88
CA VAL A 150 -21.57 -23.18 57.31
C VAL A 150 -20.13 -22.74 57.56
N LEU A 151 -19.58 -23.07 58.73
CA LEU A 151 -18.21 -22.77 59.09
C LEU A 151 -17.22 -23.55 58.19
N ASP A 152 -17.48 -24.84 57.96
CA ASP A 152 -16.69 -25.69 57.08
C ASP A 152 -16.74 -25.20 55.61
N LEU A 153 -17.90 -24.74 55.15
CA LEU A 153 -18.04 -24.14 53.82
C LEU A 153 -17.23 -22.85 53.68
N LEU A 154 -17.21 -22.00 54.71
CA LEU A 154 -16.39 -20.79 54.75
C LEU A 154 -14.89 -21.10 54.73
N VAL A 155 -14.46 -22.12 55.48
CA VAL A 155 -13.06 -22.60 55.49
C VAL A 155 -12.66 -23.11 54.10
N GLU A 156 -13.53 -23.86 53.42
CA GLU A 156 -13.27 -24.33 52.06
C GLU A 156 -13.23 -23.17 51.04
N CYS A 157 -14.13 -22.20 51.15
CA CYS A 157 -14.07 -20.98 50.35
C CYS A 157 -12.77 -20.19 50.59
N ASP A 158 -12.29 -20.09 51.82
CA ASP A 158 -11.02 -19.42 52.13
C ASP A 158 -9.80 -20.13 51.52
N LYS A 159 -9.80 -21.47 51.48
CA LYS A 159 -8.77 -22.24 50.75
C LYS A 159 -8.83 -21.95 49.25
N GLN A 160 -10.03 -21.93 48.65
CA GLN A 160 -10.21 -21.62 47.23
C GLN A 160 -9.77 -20.19 46.90
N ILE A 161 -10.04 -19.21 47.76
CA ILE A 161 -9.55 -17.84 47.62
C ILE A 161 -8.01 -17.81 47.70
N GLY A 162 -7.42 -18.61 48.59
CA GLY A 162 -5.96 -18.78 48.67
C GLY A 162 -5.35 -19.30 47.37
N LEU A 163 -5.95 -20.33 46.76
CA LEU A 163 -5.53 -20.86 45.46
C LEU A 163 -5.73 -19.85 44.33
N LEU A 164 -6.80 -19.06 44.37
CA LEU A 164 -7.03 -18.00 43.40
C LEU A 164 -5.95 -16.92 43.49
N LEU A 165 -5.54 -16.52 44.70
CA LEU A 165 -4.47 -15.54 44.90
C LEU A 165 -3.13 -16.02 44.32
N THR A 166 -2.79 -17.31 44.47
CA THR A 166 -1.56 -17.85 43.88
C THR A 166 -1.62 -17.84 42.35
N GLU A 167 -2.77 -18.18 41.76
CA GLU A 167 -2.98 -18.12 40.30
C GLU A 167 -2.92 -16.68 39.76
N ILE A 168 -3.53 -15.71 40.44
CA ILE A 168 -3.47 -14.29 40.06
C ILE A 168 -2.01 -13.77 40.07
N ASN A 169 -1.19 -14.24 41.01
CA ASN A 169 0.23 -13.84 41.04
C ASN A 169 1.04 -14.42 39.86
N HIS A 170 0.59 -15.52 39.26
CA HIS A 170 1.17 -16.07 38.02
C HIS A 170 0.56 -15.45 36.74
N PHE A 171 -0.42 -14.54 36.87
CA PHE A 171 -1.13 -13.90 35.77
C PHE A 171 -0.28 -12.89 34.99
N THR A 172 0.84 -12.45 35.56
CA THR A 172 1.81 -11.57 34.90
C THR A 172 2.97 -12.39 34.32
N PRO A 173 3.19 -12.35 32.99
CA PRO A 173 4.42 -12.88 32.39
C PRO A 173 5.64 -12.10 32.90
N GLU A 174 6.76 -12.81 33.09
CA GLU A 174 8.08 -12.21 33.32
C GLU A 174 8.42 -11.19 32.23
N ALA A 175 9.13 -10.14 32.63
CA ALA A 175 9.45 -8.94 31.85
C ALA A 175 10.39 -9.18 30.63
N ASP A 176 10.49 -10.41 30.15
CA ASP A 176 11.40 -10.78 29.08
C ASP A 176 10.72 -10.63 27.72
N THR A 177 10.68 -9.38 27.27
CA THR A 177 11.14 -8.93 25.94
C THR A 177 10.71 -7.47 25.76
N LEU A 178 11.30 -6.59 26.59
CA LEU A 178 11.42 -5.18 26.29
C LEU A 178 12.29 -5.02 25.04
N SER A 179 11.67 -5.16 23.87
CA SER A 179 12.28 -4.74 22.61
C SER A 179 11.28 -3.93 21.80
N ASN A 180 11.59 -2.65 21.75
CA ASN A 180 11.10 -1.57 20.91
C ASN A 180 9.65 -1.12 21.12
N ASN A 181 9.56 0.05 21.77
CA ASN A 181 8.50 1.06 21.74
C ASN A 181 7.32 0.73 20.82
N ASN A 182 6.29 0.15 21.42
CA ASN A 182 4.93 0.31 20.94
C ASN A 182 4.12 0.72 22.17
N ASP A 183 3.64 1.96 22.20
CA ASP A 183 2.76 2.46 23.27
C ASP A 183 1.64 1.47 23.59
N MET A 184 1.14 0.77 22.56
CA MET A 184 0.14 -0.27 22.70
C MET A 184 0.58 -1.46 23.58
N LYS A 185 1.84 -1.90 23.52
CA LYS A 185 2.36 -2.96 24.39
C LYS A 185 2.49 -2.47 25.83
N ALA A 186 2.86 -1.20 26.03
CA ALA A 186 2.93 -0.59 27.34
C ALA A 186 1.53 -0.49 27.97
N VAL A 187 0.54 -0.03 27.22
CA VAL A 187 -0.87 0.01 27.64
C VAL A 187 -1.41 -1.40 27.94
N ASP A 188 -1.12 -2.39 27.08
CA ASP A 188 -1.53 -3.78 27.34
C ASP A 188 -0.87 -4.35 28.61
N HIS A 189 0.36 -3.96 28.93
CA HIS A 189 1.04 -4.36 30.17
C HIS A 189 0.42 -3.67 31.40
N GLU A 190 0.19 -2.36 31.33
CA GLU A 190 -0.49 -1.60 32.38
C GLU A 190 -1.89 -2.15 32.67
N LEU A 191 -2.66 -2.47 31.62
CA LEU A 191 -3.97 -3.11 31.74
C LEU A 191 -3.88 -4.45 32.51
N ARG A 192 -2.86 -5.27 32.25
CA ARG A 192 -2.64 -6.53 32.98
C ARG A 192 -2.36 -6.29 34.46
N LEU A 193 -1.58 -5.26 34.79
CA LEU A 193 -1.29 -4.89 36.18
C LEU A 193 -2.56 -4.44 36.90
N VAL A 194 -3.33 -3.54 36.29
CA VAL A 194 -4.60 -3.05 36.86
C VAL A 194 -5.57 -4.22 37.08
N LEU A 195 -5.71 -5.12 36.10
CA LEU A 195 -6.58 -6.29 36.24
C LEU A 195 -6.12 -7.23 37.36
N ARG A 196 -4.81 -7.50 37.46
CA ARG A 196 -4.22 -8.31 38.54
C ARG A 196 -4.57 -7.70 39.90
N ASP A 197 -4.35 -6.41 40.07
CA ASP A 197 -4.56 -5.72 41.34
C ASP A 197 -6.05 -5.73 41.73
N ILE A 198 -6.97 -5.53 40.76
CA ILE A 198 -8.43 -5.69 40.98
C ILE A 198 -8.77 -7.09 41.48
N PHE A 199 -8.22 -8.15 40.86
CA PHE A 199 -8.49 -9.52 41.28
C PHE A 199 -7.92 -9.83 42.68
N ILE A 200 -6.71 -9.34 42.98
CA ILE A 200 -6.09 -9.48 44.32
C ILE A 200 -6.94 -8.80 45.38
N ASP A 201 -7.34 -7.55 45.15
CA ASP A 201 -8.12 -6.78 46.12
C ASP A 201 -9.50 -7.39 46.35
N ASN A 202 -10.14 -7.90 45.29
CA ASN A 202 -11.41 -8.61 45.42
C ASN A 202 -11.29 -9.91 46.23
N ALA A 203 -10.25 -10.70 45.96
CA ALA A 203 -9.97 -11.93 46.72
C ALA A 203 -9.70 -11.63 48.21
N ARG A 204 -8.90 -10.58 48.50
CA ARG A 204 -8.64 -10.12 49.87
C ARG A 204 -9.91 -9.64 50.57
N LEU A 205 -10.77 -8.90 49.88
CA LEU A 205 -12.04 -8.42 50.43
C LEU A 205 -12.96 -9.58 50.82
N ARG A 206 -13.07 -10.60 49.97
CA ARG A 206 -13.88 -11.79 50.25
C ARG A 206 -13.34 -12.58 51.44
N LYS A 207 -12.02 -12.74 51.53
CA LYS A 207 -11.39 -13.38 52.69
C LYS A 207 -11.69 -12.62 53.99
N ARG A 208 -11.63 -11.28 53.97
CA ARG A 208 -12.02 -10.46 55.13
C ARG A 208 -13.50 -10.63 55.49
N MET A 209 -14.37 -10.71 54.50
CA MET A 209 -15.80 -10.95 54.71
C MET A 209 -16.06 -12.33 55.34
N ASN A 210 -15.39 -13.38 54.86
CA ASN A 210 -15.51 -14.72 55.43
C ASN A 210 -15.10 -14.73 56.91
N LEU A 211 -13.97 -14.10 57.26
CA LEU A 211 -13.53 -13.96 58.66
C LEU A 211 -14.56 -13.22 59.53
N PHE A 212 -15.19 -12.16 58.99
CA PHE A 212 -16.23 -11.43 59.70
C PHE A 212 -17.47 -12.30 59.95
N ILE A 213 -17.92 -13.06 58.95
CA ILE A 213 -19.06 -13.99 59.08
C ILE A 213 -18.74 -15.09 60.10
N GLN A 214 -17.55 -15.70 60.04
CA GLN A 214 -17.11 -16.70 61.03
C GLN A 214 -17.16 -16.14 62.45
N SER A 215 -16.67 -14.91 62.65
CA SER A 215 -16.66 -14.25 63.95
C SER A 215 -18.09 -13.98 64.46
N ALA A 216 -19.00 -13.53 63.58
CA ALA A 216 -20.39 -13.30 63.93
C ALA A 216 -21.13 -14.60 64.31
N LEU A 217 -20.88 -15.71 63.58
CA LEU A 217 -21.47 -17.01 63.87
C LEU A 217 -20.96 -17.60 65.20
N GLN A 218 -19.67 -17.45 65.51
CA GLN A 218 -19.10 -17.89 66.79
C GLN A 218 -19.65 -17.12 67.99
N VAL A 219 -19.86 -15.80 67.85
CA VAL A 219 -20.49 -14.99 68.90
C VAL A 219 -21.93 -15.43 69.14
N GLY A 220 -22.71 -15.64 68.06
CA GLY A 220 -24.09 -16.13 68.16
C GLY A 220 -24.23 -17.43 68.95
N SER A 221 -23.41 -18.44 68.64
CA SER A 221 -23.42 -19.74 69.34
C SER A 221 -22.98 -19.67 70.81
N SER A 222 -22.13 -18.71 71.19
CA SER A 222 -21.69 -18.54 72.59
C SER A 222 -22.73 -17.87 73.51
N THR A 223 -23.71 -17.16 72.94
CA THR A 223 -24.78 -16.50 73.71
C THR A 223 -25.89 -17.48 74.11
N ASP A 224 -26.12 -18.53 73.31
CA ASP A 224 -27.17 -19.52 73.57
C ASP A 224 -26.80 -20.51 74.70
N GLU A 225 -25.50 -20.75 74.97
CA GLU A 225 -25.07 -21.63 76.06
C GLU A 225 -25.14 -21.00 77.46
N ASN A 226 -25.12 -19.67 77.58
CA ASN A 226 -25.11 -18.97 78.89
C ASN A 226 -26.50 -18.63 79.45
N GLY A 227 -27.58 -19.03 78.77
CA GLY A 227 -28.97 -18.79 79.21
C GLY A 227 -29.63 -19.91 80.02
N SER A 228 -28.95 -21.06 80.22
CA SER A 228 -29.57 -22.29 80.76
C SER A 228 -29.31 -22.56 82.25
N SER A 229 -28.79 -21.61 83.03
CA SER A 229 -28.40 -21.92 84.42
C SER A 229 -28.70 -20.82 85.43
N VAL A 230 -29.97 -20.44 85.60
CA VAL A 230 -30.50 -19.96 86.90
C VAL A 230 -32.01 -20.22 86.94
N GLU A 231 -32.44 -21.38 87.46
CA GLU A 231 -33.72 -21.55 88.16
C GLU A 231 -33.71 -22.92 88.85
N GLU A 232 -33.21 -22.94 90.09
CA GLU A 232 -33.68 -23.83 91.17
C GLU A 232 -33.43 -23.17 92.54
#